data_AF-A0A6A6QCL9-F1
#
_entry.id   AF-A0A6A6QCL9-F1
#
_cell.length_a   1.000
_cell.length_b   1.000
_cell.length_c   1.000
_cell.angle_alpha   90.00
_cell.angle_beta   90.00
_cell.angle_gamma   90.00
#
_symmetry.space_group_name_H-M   'P 1'
#
loop_
_entity.id
_entity.type
_entity.pdbx_description
1 polymer ?
#
loop_
_entity_poly.entity_id
_entity_poly.type
_entity_poly.pdbx_seq_one_letter_code
_entity_poly.pdbx_strand_id
1 'polypeptide(L)'
;MCSSKPRSPGLAYLGLIDASGPTMAFSAHCAATVANASTSTIATVAELAPAIIDVEWSGPQKCHWQGCASKATFHSPSALKAHIRNMHVTPLLCTHPGCSYKKAFGKACDLKRHAASIHGTESEYPCPERDCKELFSRKDKMMKHAKEKHQLFKCSHNHCSTTVFAAQRESHMEDCHGRYECAMGSCKSGQMSYFTEKNLKRHLRTGHRMESEQVFYALDYSRPKYSNFEEDKALYVGVGWPSPLRDCASCFSQSHNEH
;
A
#
# COMPACT_ATOMS: atom_id res chain seq x y z
N MET A 1 0.11 -5.41 7.83
CA MET A 1 0.45 -6.01 6.52
C MET A 1 0.45 -4.89 5.49
N CYS A 2 1.62 -4.45 5.03
CA CYS A 2 1.72 -3.59 3.85
C CYS A 2 2.51 -4.37 2.81
N SER A 3 1.78 -5.01 1.90
CA SER A 3 2.35 -5.69 0.75
C SER A 3 2.91 -4.66 -0.22
N SER A 4 4.23 -4.67 -0.39
CA SER A 4 4.89 -4.08 -1.55
C SER A 4 5.17 -5.21 -2.53
N LYS A 5 4.72 -5.06 -3.78
CA LYS A 5 5.24 -5.83 -4.92
C LYS A 5 5.80 -4.85 -5.95
N PRO A 6 6.80 -5.28 -6.74
CA PRO A 6 7.83 -4.42 -7.29
C PRO A 6 7.45 -3.84 -8.65
N ARG A 7 8.08 -2.71 -8.99
CA ARG A 7 8.23 -2.24 -10.38
C ARG A 7 9.72 -2.22 -10.71
N SER A 8 10.07 -2.81 -11.84
CA SER A 8 11.36 -2.70 -12.54
C SER A 8 11.07 -2.48 -14.04
N PRO A 9 12.06 -2.17 -14.88
CA PRO A 9 12.76 -0.89 -14.90
C PRO A 9 12.74 -0.24 -16.30
N GLY A 10 12.98 1.08 -16.38
CA GLY A 10 13.28 1.79 -17.62
C GLY A 10 14.66 2.45 -17.54
N LEU A 11 15.63 1.84 -18.24
CA LEU A 11 16.93 2.38 -18.67
C LEU A 11 16.70 3.63 -19.58
N ALA A 12 17.60 4.59 -19.81
CA ALA A 12 19.01 4.82 -19.53
C ALA A 12 19.30 6.33 -19.65
N TYR A 13 20.33 6.83 -18.97
CA TYR A 13 21.26 7.79 -19.60
C TYR A 13 22.61 7.77 -18.88
N LEU A 14 23.67 7.56 -19.66
CA LEU A 14 25.07 7.56 -19.25
C LEU A 14 25.61 8.99 -19.15
N GLY A 15 26.40 9.26 -18.12
CA GLY A 15 27.20 10.47 -17.99
C GLY A 15 28.28 10.27 -16.94
N LEU A 16 29.44 9.77 -17.39
CA LEU A 16 30.69 9.67 -16.63
C LEU A 16 31.23 11.06 -16.29
N ILE A 17 31.76 11.25 -15.08
CA ILE A 17 33.09 11.85 -14.84
C ILE A 17 33.56 11.64 -13.38
N ASP A 18 34.72 10.99 -13.30
CA ASP A 18 35.92 11.19 -12.47
C ASP A 18 35.91 11.12 -10.93
N ALA A 19 36.78 10.21 -10.49
CA ALA A 19 37.23 9.96 -9.14
C ALA A 19 38.52 10.72 -8.84
N SER A 20 38.61 11.25 -7.62
CA SER A 20 39.88 11.47 -6.93
C SER A 20 39.63 11.63 -5.43
N GLY A 21 40.26 10.77 -4.62
CA GLY A 21 40.37 10.90 -3.16
C GLY A 21 41.24 12.11 -2.74
N PRO A 22 41.75 12.21 -1.49
CA PRO A 22 42.19 11.10 -0.63
C PRO A 22 41.85 11.21 0.87
N THR A 23 42.19 10.09 1.53
CA THR A 23 42.46 9.82 2.95
C THR A 23 43.04 10.96 3.79
N MET A 24 42.78 10.97 5.11
CA MET A 24 43.83 11.00 6.14
C MET A 24 43.24 10.65 7.53
N ALA A 25 43.87 9.69 8.18
CA ALA A 25 43.73 9.37 9.60
C ALA A 25 44.51 10.36 10.45
N PHE A 26 44.10 10.60 11.70
CA PHE A 26 45.02 10.98 12.78
C PHE A 26 44.51 10.52 14.14
N SER A 27 45.29 9.63 14.77
CA SER A 27 45.20 9.25 16.18
C SER A 27 45.77 10.35 17.07
N ALA A 28 45.24 10.51 18.29
CA ALA A 28 46.04 10.93 19.45
C ALA A 28 45.36 10.53 20.77
N HIS A 29 46.05 9.66 21.50
CA HIS A 29 45.87 9.40 22.92
C HIS A 29 46.34 10.60 23.75
N CYS A 30 45.66 10.87 24.87
CA CYS A 30 46.24 11.48 26.07
C CYS A 30 45.52 10.91 27.31
N ALA A 31 46.25 10.27 28.21
CA ALA A 31 45.79 9.81 29.50
C ALA A 31 45.93 10.92 30.55
N ALA A 32 44.94 11.06 31.44
CA ALA A 32 45.13 11.70 32.74
C ALA A 32 44.18 11.08 33.76
N THR A 33 44.77 10.50 34.79
CA THR A 33 44.12 9.95 35.99
C THR A 33 43.99 11.08 37.02
N VAL A 34 42.79 11.30 37.58
CA VAL A 34 42.61 11.84 38.93
C VAL A 34 41.42 11.16 39.60
N ALA A 35 41.62 10.85 40.88
CA ALA A 35 40.80 9.98 41.70
C ALA A 35 39.57 10.68 42.34
N ASN A 36 38.59 9.82 42.65
CA ASN A 36 37.61 9.87 43.74
C ASN A 36 36.71 11.11 43.93
N ALA A 37 35.41 10.89 43.76
CA ALA A 37 34.41 11.31 44.74
C ALA A 37 33.15 10.44 44.60
N SER A 38 32.73 9.84 45.71
CA SER A 38 31.47 9.13 45.86
C SER A 38 30.30 10.07 45.58
N THR A 39 29.58 9.84 44.49
CA THR A 39 28.28 10.46 44.24
C THR A 39 27.31 9.37 43.82
N SER A 40 26.24 9.22 44.61
CA SER A 40 25.09 8.37 44.34
C SER A 40 24.73 8.38 42.86
N THR A 41 24.88 7.24 42.20
CA THR A 41 24.46 7.07 40.82
C THR A 41 22.94 7.10 40.77
N ILE A 42 22.38 8.27 40.42
CA ILE A 42 21.10 8.31 39.72
C ILE A 42 21.38 7.68 38.36
N ALA A 43 20.97 6.42 38.19
CA ALA A 43 21.10 5.72 36.92
C ALA A 43 20.54 6.61 35.81
N THR A 44 21.39 6.95 34.83
CA THR A 44 20.96 7.77 33.70
C THR A 44 19.89 7.00 32.93
N VAL A 45 18.85 7.72 32.51
CA VAL A 45 17.61 7.21 31.89
C VAL A 45 17.86 6.31 30.65
N ALA A 46 19.09 6.35 30.10
CA ALA A 46 19.54 5.50 29.00
C ALA A 46 19.71 4.02 29.37
N GLU A 47 20.02 3.68 30.63
CA GLU A 47 20.28 2.28 31.04
C GLU A 47 18.99 1.46 31.27
N LEU A 48 17.81 2.11 31.31
CA LEU A 48 16.52 1.46 31.52
C LEU A 48 15.84 0.99 30.21
N ALA A 49 16.47 1.21 29.06
CA ALA A 49 15.88 0.95 27.75
C ALA A 49 15.45 -0.51 27.47
N PRO A 50 16.11 -1.58 27.96
CA PRO A 50 15.66 -2.93 27.68
C PRO A 50 14.56 -3.45 28.62
N ALA A 51 14.33 -2.84 29.79
CA ALA A 51 13.41 -3.36 30.81
C ALA A 51 11.93 -2.93 30.65
N ILE A 52 11.62 -1.95 29.79
CA ILE A 52 10.25 -1.44 29.58
C ILE A 52 9.51 -2.20 28.46
N ILE A 53 10.10 -3.28 27.92
CA ILE A 53 9.55 -3.98 26.74
C ILE A 53 8.64 -5.17 27.15
N ASP A 54 8.65 -5.61 28.40
CA ASP A 54 7.81 -6.71 28.92
C ASP A 54 6.73 -6.22 29.90
N VAL A 55 5.94 -5.23 29.45
CA VAL A 55 4.74 -4.80 30.17
C VAL A 55 3.66 -5.88 30.06
N GLU A 56 3.28 -6.48 31.18
CA GLU A 56 2.08 -7.30 31.33
C GLU A 56 0.86 -6.45 30.91
N TRP A 57 0.19 -6.86 29.84
CA TRP A 57 -0.82 -6.03 29.20
C TRP A 57 -2.17 -6.15 29.93
N SER A 58 -2.48 -5.18 30.78
CA SER A 58 -3.74 -5.13 31.53
C SER A 58 -4.88 -4.38 30.82
N GLY A 59 -4.78 -4.14 29.51
CA GLY A 59 -5.79 -3.43 28.73
C GLY A 59 -5.36 -2.03 28.26
N PRO A 60 -6.30 -1.22 27.73
CA PRO A 60 -5.99 0.08 27.13
C PRO A 60 -5.32 1.03 28.11
N GLN A 61 -4.17 1.60 27.74
CA GLN A 61 -3.33 2.37 28.65
C GLN A 61 -2.57 3.50 27.93
N LYS A 62 -2.22 4.54 28.68
CA LYS A 62 -1.46 5.70 28.18
C LYS A 62 0.04 5.44 28.29
N CYS A 63 0.84 6.31 27.67
CA CYS A 63 2.28 6.27 27.87
C CYS A 63 2.64 6.88 29.24
N HIS A 64 3.32 6.12 30.09
CA HIS A 64 3.77 6.56 31.41
C HIS A 64 5.19 7.15 31.41
N TRP A 65 5.82 7.27 30.23
CA TRP A 65 7.16 7.85 30.11
C TRP A 65 7.16 9.30 30.61
N GLN A 66 8.10 9.65 31.48
CA GLN A 66 8.14 10.97 32.10
C GLN A 66 8.27 12.07 31.04
N GLY A 67 7.41 13.08 31.11
CA GLY A 67 7.39 14.18 30.13
C GLY A 67 6.85 13.80 28.75
N CYS A 68 6.23 12.63 28.58
CA CYS A 68 5.59 12.27 27.31
C CYS A 68 4.44 13.24 26.98
N ALA A 69 4.57 13.96 25.87
CA ALA A 69 3.54 14.88 25.38
C ALA A 69 2.33 14.18 24.75
N SER A 70 2.37 12.85 24.57
CA SER A 70 1.30 12.08 23.94
C SER A 70 0.13 11.88 24.90
N LYS A 71 -1.05 12.37 24.50
CA LYS A 71 -2.31 12.14 25.21
C LYS A 71 -3.04 10.85 24.77
N ALA A 72 -2.43 10.07 23.87
CA ALA A 72 -3.08 8.91 23.27
C ALA A 72 -3.23 7.74 24.26
N THR A 73 -4.40 7.10 24.22
CA THR A 73 -4.64 5.79 24.85
C THR A 73 -4.38 4.70 23.82
N PHE A 74 -3.49 3.76 24.14
CA PHE A 74 -3.15 2.65 23.28
C PHE A 74 -4.05 1.47 23.61
N HIS A 75 -4.70 0.89 22.60
CA HIS A 75 -5.55 -0.29 22.76
C HIS A 75 -4.85 -1.60 22.39
N SER A 76 -3.54 -1.53 22.08
CA SER A 76 -2.73 -2.71 21.74
C SER A 76 -1.33 -2.59 22.35
N PRO A 77 -0.76 -3.68 22.90
CA PRO A 77 0.61 -3.67 23.40
C PRO A 77 1.63 -3.33 22.30
N SER A 78 1.39 -3.80 21.08
CA SER A 78 2.24 -3.49 19.93
C SER A 78 2.31 -1.99 19.62
N ALA A 79 1.18 -1.29 19.75
CA ALA A 79 1.08 0.14 19.49
C ALA A 79 1.81 0.96 20.57
N LEU A 80 1.68 0.57 21.85
CA LEU A 80 2.41 1.21 22.94
C LEU A 80 3.92 0.97 22.85
N LYS A 81 4.35 -0.28 22.59
CA LYS A 81 5.77 -0.61 22.38
C LYS A 81 6.36 0.18 21.20
N ALA A 82 5.63 0.29 20.10
CA ALA A 82 6.04 1.08 18.95
C ALA A 82 6.12 2.58 19.29
N HIS A 83 5.16 3.12 20.05
CA HIS A 83 5.19 4.50 20.51
C HIS A 83 6.42 4.79 21.37
N ILE A 84 6.67 3.97 22.40
CA ILE A 84 7.81 4.16 23.31
C ILE A 84 9.12 4.14 22.53
N ARG A 85 9.26 3.16 21.64
CA ARG A 85 10.43 3.06 20.76
C ARG A 85 10.61 4.29 19.89
N ASN A 86 9.57 4.69 19.16
CA ASN A 86 9.67 5.72 18.13
C ASN A 86 9.65 7.15 18.69
N MET A 87 9.27 7.35 19.95
CA MET A 87 9.16 8.68 20.56
C MET A 87 10.22 8.91 21.64
N HIS A 88 10.64 7.88 22.37
CA HIS A 88 11.48 8.03 23.56
C HIS A 88 12.84 7.35 23.44
N VAL A 89 12.88 6.08 22.97
CA VAL A 89 14.14 5.29 22.94
C VAL A 89 14.96 5.57 21.68
N THR A 90 14.34 5.40 20.52
CA THR A 90 14.91 5.74 19.21
C THR A 90 13.96 6.70 18.49
N PRO A 91 13.96 8.00 18.89
CA PRO A 91 13.04 8.98 18.34
C PRO A 91 13.17 9.08 16.81
N LEU A 92 12.07 8.95 16.09
CA LEU A 92 12.06 9.10 14.64
C LEU A 92 12.07 10.57 14.28
N LEU A 93 13.24 11.16 14.07
CA LEU A 93 13.42 12.58 13.75
C LEU A 93 13.77 12.80 12.28
N CYS A 94 13.45 13.98 11.76
CA CYS A 94 13.98 14.39 10.47
C CYS A 94 15.44 14.81 10.62
N THR A 95 16.32 14.20 9.85
CA THR A 95 17.77 14.48 9.84
C THR A 95 18.20 15.38 8.69
N HIS A 96 17.25 15.90 7.91
CA HIS A 96 17.56 16.76 6.76
C HIS A 96 18.17 18.09 7.24
N PRO A 97 19.31 18.54 6.67
CA PRO A 97 19.96 19.79 7.06
C PRO A 97 19.00 20.98 6.97
N GLY A 98 18.92 21.77 8.05
CA GLY A 98 18.06 22.96 8.09
C GLY A 98 16.56 22.68 8.23
N CYS A 99 16.12 21.42 8.44
CA CYS A 99 14.72 21.14 8.70
C CYS A 99 14.24 21.80 10.00
N SER A 100 13.19 22.62 9.91
CA SER A 100 12.59 23.30 11.06
C SER A 100 11.77 22.35 11.96
N TYR A 101 11.43 21.15 11.47
CA TYR A 101 10.63 20.17 12.21
C TYR A 101 11.51 19.28 13.09
N LYS A 102 11.57 19.61 14.39
CA LYS A 102 12.41 18.91 15.39
C LYS A 102 11.65 17.90 16.27
N LYS A 103 10.37 17.64 16.02
CA LYS A 103 9.56 16.71 16.81
C LYS A 103 9.69 15.28 16.27
N ALA A 104 9.63 14.29 17.17
CA ALA A 104 9.64 12.89 16.79
C ALA A 104 8.31 12.48 16.14
N PHE A 105 8.39 11.63 15.13
CA PHE A 105 7.25 11.02 14.47
C PHE A 105 6.88 9.71 15.16
N GLY A 106 5.59 9.51 15.44
CA GLY A 106 5.11 8.26 16.04
C GLY A 106 5.28 7.03 15.14
N LYS A 107 5.45 7.23 13.82
CA LYS A 107 5.61 6.16 12.83
C LYS A 107 6.63 6.53 11.76
N ALA A 108 7.36 5.52 11.28
CA ALA A 108 8.33 5.68 10.19
C ALA A 108 7.69 6.15 8.88
N CYS A 109 6.43 5.77 8.60
CA CYS A 109 5.71 6.26 7.42
C CYS A 109 5.46 7.76 7.47
N ASP A 110 5.26 8.34 8.66
CA ASP A 110 5.03 9.76 8.82
C ASP A 110 6.31 10.57 8.59
N LEU A 111 7.45 10.07 9.10
CA LEU A 111 8.76 10.65 8.83
C LEU A 111 9.10 10.59 7.33
N LYS A 112 8.91 9.44 6.68
CA LYS A 112 9.11 9.29 5.23
C LYS A 112 8.24 10.27 4.44
N ARG A 113 6.97 10.40 4.82
CA ARG A 113 6.04 11.34 4.21
C ARG A 113 6.48 12.79 4.39
N HIS A 114 6.90 13.16 5.59
CA HIS A 114 7.45 14.49 5.87
C HIS A 114 8.64 14.79 4.96
N ALA A 115 9.61 13.87 4.92
CA ALA A 115 10.80 14.02 4.08
C ALA A 115 10.42 14.19 2.60
N ALA A 116 9.52 13.36 2.07
CA ALA A 116 9.03 13.50 0.70
C ALA A 116 8.33 14.84 0.43
N SER A 117 7.51 15.32 1.38
CA SER A 117 6.72 16.55 1.17
C SER A 117 7.47 17.86 1.38
N ILE A 118 8.50 17.89 2.23
CA ILE A 118 9.23 19.11 2.61
C ILE A 118 10.62 19.16 1.97
N HIS A 119 11.23 17.99 1.74
CA HIS A 119 12.60 17.85 1.25
C HIS A 119 12.69 17.09 -0.07
N GLY A 120 11.60 16.48 -0.53
CA GLY A 120 11.53 15.86 -1.85
C GLY A 120 11.42 16.94 -2.92
N THR A 121 12.16 16.76 -4.00
CA THR A 121 12.15 17.70 -5.14
C THR A 121 10.96 17.46 -6.06
N GLU A 122 10.45 16.24 -6.16
CA GLU A 122 9.44 15.90 -7.17
C GLU A 122 8.56 14.72 -6.72
N SER A 123 7.29 15.00 -6.43
CA SER A 123 6.19 14.17 -6.92
C SER A 123 4.91 14.98 -6.79
N GLU A 124 4.70 15.87 -7.75
CA GLU A 124 3.39 16.48 -7.91
C GLU A 124 2.42 15.41 -8.40
N TYR A 125 1.27 15.33 -7.76
CA TYR A 125 0.14 14.51 -8.13
C TYR A 125 -0.84 15.42 -8.86
N PRO A 126 -0.76 15.52 -10.20
CA PRO A 126 -1.70 16.32 -10.94
C PRO A 126 -3.12 15.75 -10.80
N CYS A 127 -4.11 16.64 -10.83
CA CYS A 127 -5.47 16.22 -11.02
C CYS A 127 -5.61 15.50 -12.37
N PRO A 128 -6.24 14.32 -12.44
CA PRO A 128 -6.43 13.60 -13.70
C PRO A 128 -7.60 14.11 -14.55
N GLU A 129 -8.35 15.10 -14.07
CA GLU A 129 -9.44 15.73 -14.83
C GLU A 129 -8.84 16.64 -15.90
N ARG A 130 -9.28 16.51 -17.17
CA ARG A 130 -8.62 17.14 -18.33
C ARG A 130 -8.50 18.66 -18.22
N ASP A 131 -9.51 19.30 -17.61
CA ASP A 131 -9.59 20.75 -17.47
C ASP A 131 -9.05 21.26 -16.12
N CYS A 132 -8.52 20.39 -15.26
CA CYS A 132 -8.03 20.75 -13.94
C CYS A 132 -6.49 20.75 -13.89
N LYS A 133 -5.89 21.92 -13.66
CA LYS A 133 -4.43 22.11 -13.58
C LYS A 133 -3.88 22.11 -12.15
N GLU A 134 -4.68 21.68 -11.18
CA GLU A 134 -4.28 21.64 -9.77
C GLU A 134 -3.24 20.54 -9.53
N LEU A 135 -2.17 20.90 -8.83
CA LEU A 135 -1.05 20.03 -8.48
C LEU A 135 -1.00 19.85 -6.97
N PHE A 136 -0.80 18.62 -6.52
CA PHE A 136 -0.76 18.30 -5.10
C PHE A 136 0.55 17.61 -4.75
N SER A 137 1.15 17.95 -3.62
CA SER A 137 2.33 17.22 -3.12
C SER A 137 2.02 15.78 -2.69
N ARG A 138 0.73 15.39 -2.62
CA ARG A 138 0.28 14.10 -2.11
C ARG A 138 -0.95 13.55 -2.82
N LYS A 139 -0.95 12.24 -3.09
CA LYS A 139 -2.07 11.51 -3.70
C LYS A 139 -3.39 11.66 -2.94
N ASP A 140 -3.39 11.58 -1.61
CA ASP A 140 -4.63 11.66 -0.83
C ASP A 140 -5.27 13.05 -0.87
N LYS A 141 -4.45 14.10 -0.99
CA LYS A 141 -4.93 15.48 -1.17
C LYS A 141 -5.53 15.69 -2.56
N MET A 142 -4.86 15.18 -3.59
CA MET A 142 -5.41 15.14 -4.95
C MET A 142 -6.74 14.39 -5.00
N MET A 143 -6.82 13.19 -4.41
CA MET A 143 -8.05 12.39 -4.37
C MET A 143 -9.18 13.11 -3.62
N LYS A 144 -8.86 13.79 -2.52
CA LYS A 144 -9.84 14.58 -1.76
C LYS A 144 -10.37 15.73 -2.63
N HIS A 145 -9.48 16.54 -3.19
CA HIS A 145 -9.83 17.63 -4.10
C HIS A 145 -10.75 17.12 -5.21
N ALA A 146 -10.37 16.03 -5.85
CA ALA A 146 -11.07 15.55 -7.01
C ALA A 146 -12.42 14.92 -6.66
N LYS A 147 -12.60 14.37 -5.46
CA LYS A 147 -13.92 13.96 -4.94
C LYS A 147 -14.84 15.14 -4.63
N GLU A 148 -14.28 16.28 -4.22
CA GLU A 148 -15.04 17.49 -3.85
C GLU A 148 -15.36 18.38 -5.06
N LYS A 149 -14.51 18.36 -6.09
CA LYS A 149 -14.57 19.29 -7.22
C LYS A 149 -14.97 18.65 -8.54
N HIS A 150 -14.81 17.33 -8.69
CA HIS A 150 -15.04 16.63 -9.96
C HIS A 150 -16.04 15.49 -9.80
N GLN A 151 -16.70 15.15 -10.91
CA GLN A 151 -17.61 14.02 -10.97
C GLN A 151 -16.81 12.72 -10.97
N LEU A 152 -17.12 11.84 -10.03
CA LEU A 152 -16.58 10.48 -10.00
C LEU A 152 -17.48 9.53 -10.78
N PHE A 153 -16.85 8.62 -11.52
CA PHE A 153 -17.50 7.49 -12.17
C PHE A 153 -17.31 6.24 -11.31
N LYS A 154 -18.42 5.68 -10.82
CA LYS A 154 -18.45 4.37 -10.17
C LYS A 154 -18.73 3.31 -11.23
N CYS A 155 -17.85 2.31 -11.32
CA CYS A 155 -18.06 1.19 -12.23
C CYS A 155 -19.37 0.45 -11.91
N SER A 156 -20.14 0.09 -12.95
CA SER A 156 -21.40 -0.65 -12.84
C SER A 156 -21.22 -2.15 -12.66
N HIS A 157 -20.07 -2.71 -13.07
CA HIS A 157 -19.80 -4.14 -12.91
C HIS A 157 -19.55 -4.51 -11.45
N ASN A 158 -20.34 -5.45 -10.96
CA ASN A 158 -20.40 -6.01 -9.62
C ASN A 158 -19.08 -6.64 -9.12
N HIS A 159 -18.18 -7.08 -10.00
CA HIS A 159 -16.83 -7.52 -9.61
C HIS A 159 -15.84 -6.35 -9.45
N CYS A 160 -16.22 -5.13 -9.85
CA CYS A 160 -15.38 -3.94 -9.85
C CYS A 160 -15.98 -2.84 -8.97
N SER A 161 -15.43 -2.70 -7.76
CA SER A 161 -15.77 -1.60 -6.85
C SER A 161 -14.95 -0.33 -7.09
N THR A 162 -14.24 -0.25 -8.23
CA THR A 162 -13.36 0.88 -8.53
C THR A 162 -14.21 2.11 -8.85
N THR A 163 -13.88 3.21 -8.19
CA THR A 163 -14.37 4.54 -8.54
C THR A 163 -13.21 5.31 -9.16
N VAL A 164 -13.38 5.75 -10.40
CA VAL A 164 -12.40 6.55 -11.14
C VAL A 164 -12.96 7.93 -11.44
N PHE A 165 -12.12 8.83 -11.94
CA PHE A 165 -12.59 10.12 -12.43
C PHE A 165 -13.36 9.95 -13.74
N ALA A 166 -14.32 10.84 -14.01
CA ALA A 166 -15.11 10.78 -15.24
C ALA A 166 -14.21 10.78 -16.49
N ALA A 167 -13.18 11.62 -16.52
CA ALA A 167 -12.18 11.65 -17.59
C ALA A 167 -11.41 10.33 -17.77
N GLN A 168 -11.31 9.50 -16.73
CA GLN A 168 -10.61 8.21 -16.76
C GLN A 168 -11.56 7.02 -16.94
N ARG A 169 -12.85 7.26 -17.14
CA ARG A 169 -13.85 6.21 -17.32
C ARG A 169 -13.46 5.25 -18.45
N GLU A 170 -13.11 5.79 -19.61
CA GLU A 170 -12.81 5.00 -20.81
C GLU A 170 -11.58 4.11 -20.62
N SER A 171 -10.45 4.69 -20.21
CA SER A 171 -9.25 3.92 -19.87
C SER A 171 -9.51 2.88 -18.77
N HIS A 172 -10.34 3.20 -17.76
CA HIS A 172 -10.76 2.19 -16.79
C HIS A 172 -11.56 1.05 -17.42
N MET A 173 -12.47 1.34 -18.35
CA MET A 173 -13.21 0.32 -19.09
C MET A 173 -12.26 -0.59 -19.86
N GLU A 174 -11.27 -0.05 -20.56
CA GLU A 174 -10.32 -0.84 -21.37
C GLU A 174 -9.33 -1.66 -20.52
N ASP A 175 -8.83 -1.09 -19.43
CA ASP A 175 -7.83 -1.76 -18.57
C ASP A 175 -8.47 -2.83 -17.67
N CYS A 176 -9.68 -2.58 -17.21
CA CYS A 176 -10.37 -3.46 -16.27
C CYS A 176 -11.32 -4.44 -16.96
N HIS A 177 -11.98 -3.99 -18.03
CA HIS A 177 -13.07 -4.72 -18.66
C HIS A 177 -12.78 -5.05 -20.13
N GLY A 178 -13.42 -6.08 -20.64
CA GLY A 178 -13.20 -6.65 -21.95
C GLY A 178 -14.27 -7.68 -22.28
N ARG A 179 -13.93 -8.67 -23.08
CA ARG A 179 -14.91 -9.61 -23.64
C ARG A 179 -15.05 -10.93 -22.88
N TYR A 180 -14.31 -11.16 -21.81
CA TYR A 180 -14.25 -12.47 -21.16
C TYR A 180 -15.21 -12.61 -20.00
N GLU A 181 -15.78 -13.80 -19.86
CA GLU A 181 -16.83 -14.08 -18.89
C GLU A 181 -16.54 -15.33 -18.10
N CYS A 182 -16.78 -15.23 -16.79
CA CYS A 182 -16.72 -16.39 -15.92
C CYS A 182 -18.09 -17.07 -15.90
N ALA A 183 -18.19 -18.27 -16.47
CA ALA A 183 -19.40 -19.11 -16.42
C ALA A 183 -19.28 -20.25 -15.40
N MET A 184 -18.42 -20.10 -14.38
CA MET A 184 -18.18 -21.16 -13.40
C MET A 184 -19.04 -20.97 -12.15
N GLY A 185 -19.81 -22.00 -11.81
CA GLY A 185 -20.63 -21.99 -10.60
C GLY A 185 -21.60 -20.82 -10.55
N SER A 186 -21.66 -20.12 -9.41
CA SER A 186 -22.49 -18.92 -9.20
C SER A 186 -22.18 -17.74 -10.13
N CYS A 187 -21.02 -17.73 -10.80
CA CYS A 187 -20.73 -16.71 -11.82
C CYS A 187 -21.59 -16.89 -13.08
N LYS A 188 -22.05 -18.11 -13.37
CA LYS A 188 -22.90 -18.40 -14.53
C LYS A 188 -24.25 -17.67 -14.49
N SER A 189 -24.83 -17.56 -13.30
CA SER A 189 -26.11 -16.89 -13.06
C SER A 189 -25.95 -15.43 -12.61
N GLY A 190 -24.72 -14.96 -12.41
CA GLY A 190 -24.44 -13.58 -12.03
C GLY A 190 -24.52 -12.61 -13.21
N GLN A 191 -24.44 -11.31 -12.90
CA GLN A 191 -24.32 -10.30 -13.95
C GLN A 191 -23.02 -10.49 -14.75
N MET A 192 -23.09 -10.10 -16.02
CA MET A 192 -22.00 -10.08 -16.97
C MET A 192 -20.79 -9.31 -16.40
N SER A 193 -19.66 -10.00 -16.33
CA SER A 193 -18.45 -9.48 -15.69
C SER A 193 -17.52 -8.79 -16.67
N TYR A 194 -17.56 -9.07 -17.96
CA TYR A 194 -16.76 -8.39 -18.99
C TYR A 194 -15.30 -8.23 -18.59
N PHE A 195 -14.60 -9.30 -18.23
CA PHE A 195 -13.19 -9.22 -17.87
C PHE A 195 -12.30 -8.99 -19.09
N THR A 196 -11.18 -8.28 -18.90
CA THR A 196 -10.01 -8.48 -19.76
C THR A 196 -9.40 -9.87 -19.52
N GLU A 197 -8.66 -10.42 -20.49
CA GLU A 197 -8.00 -11.72 -20.32
C GLU A 197 -7.12 -11.75 -19.05
N LYS A 198 -6.36 -10.67 -18.82
CA LYS A 198 -5.52 -10.49 -17.63
C LYS A 198 -6.32 -10.53 -16.33
N ASN A 199 -7.49 -9.88 -16.31
CA ASN A 199 -8.33 -9.83 -15.12
C ASN A 199 -9.10 -11.12 -14.91
N LEU A 200 -9.50 -11.82 -15.98
CA LEU A 200 -10.07 -13.16 -15.88
C LEU A 200 -9.04 -14.14 -15.30
N LYS A 201 -7.79 -14.15 -15.81
CA LYS A 201 -6.69 -14.97 -15.24
C LYS A 201 -6.50 -14.74 -13.74
N ARG A 202 -6.61 -13.50 -13.29
CA ARG A 202 -6.51 -13.15 -11.87
C ARG A 202 -7.73 -13.65 -11.10
N HIS A 203 -8.94 -13.42 -11.63
CA HIS A 203 -10.20 -13.86 -11.03
C HIS A 203 -10.25 -15.39 -10.87
N LEU A 204 -9.84 -16.18 -11.87
CA LEU A 204 -9.83 -17.64 -11.79
C LEU A 204 -8.89 -18.15 -10.69
N ARG A 205 -7.70 -17.53 -10.54
CA ARG A 205 -6.76 -17.89 -9.46
C ARG A 205 -7.25 -17.50 -8.07
N THR A 206 -7.86 -16.35 -7.91
CA THR A 206 -8.24 -15.86 -6.57
C THR A 206 -9.65 -16.27 -6.16
N GLY A 207 -10.60 -16.17 -7.09
CA GLY A 207 -12.01 -16.47 -6.88
C GLY A 207 -12.29 -17.97 -6.89
N HIS A 208 -11.68 -18.70 -7.82
CA HIS A 208 -11.91 -20.15 -7.99
C HIS A 208 -10.73 -21.02 -7.55
N ARG A 209 -9.61 -20.41 -7.11
CA ARG A 209 -8.39 -21.11 -6.65
C ARG A 209 -7.80 -22.07 -7.69
N MET A 210 -7.88 -21.69 -8.96
CA MET A 210 -7.29 -22.46 -10.05
C MET A 210 -5.77 -22.27 -10.11
N GLU A 211 -5.05 -23.34 -10.41
CA GLU A 211 -3.61 -23.29 -10.70
C GLU A 211 -3.35 -22.71 -12.10
N SER A 212 -2.11 -22.25 -12.34
CA SER A 212 -1.77 -21.52 -13.57
C SER A 212 -2.04 -22.32 -14.85
N GLU A 213 -1.75 -23.62 -14.83
CA GLU A 213 -2.01 -24.53 -15.95
C GLU A 213 -3.52 -24.68 -16.21
N GLN A 214 -4.31 -24.78 -15.14
CA GLN A 214 -5.76 -24.85 -15.24
C GLN A 214 -6.33 -23.56 -15.86
N VAL A 215 -5.81 -22.41 -15.45
CA VAL A 215 -6.21 -21.11 -16.02
C VAL A 215 -5.85 -21.01 -17.50
N PHE A 216 -4.71 -21.56 -17.93
CA PHE A 216 -4.30 -21.56 -19.33
C PHE A 216 -5.29 -22.35 -20.19
N TYR A 217 -5.56 -23.61 -19.84
CA TYR A 217 -6.54 -24.44 -20.55
C TYR A 217 -7.94 -23.80 -20.55
N ALA A 218 -8.36 -23.18 -19.45
CA ALA A 218 -9.68 -22.53 -19.34
C ALA A 218 -9.88 -21.42 -20.39
N LEU A 219 -8.82 -20.68 -20.71
CA LEU A 219 -8.88 -19.60 -21.68
C LEU A 219 -8.75 -20.12 -23.11
N ASP A 220 -7.91 -21.14 -23.34
CA ASP A 220 -7.73 -21.76 -24.65
C ASP A 220 -9.01 -22.43 -25.16
N TYR A 221 -9.79 -23.03 -24.25
CA TYR A 221 -11.10 -23.62 -24.55
C TYR A 221 -12.27 -22.65 -24.37
N SER A 222 -12.02 -21.34 -24.26
CA SER A 222 -13.11 -20.37 -24.19
C SER A 222 -13.87 -20.29 -25.52
N ARG A 223 -15.21 -20.22 -25.45
CA ARG A 223 -16.08 -20.21 -26.64
C ARG A 223 -16.93 -18.94 -26.71
N PRO A 224 -17.22 -18.43 -27.92
CA PRO A 224 -18.15 -17.32 -28.11
C PRO A 224 -19.58 -17.74 -27.77
N LYS A 225 -20.35 -16.85 -27.14
CA LYS A 225 -21.74 -17.12 -26.70
C LYS A 225 -22.76 -17.25 -27.83
N TYR A 226 -22.60 -16.52 -28.94
CA TYR A 226 -23.51 -16.55 -30.09
C TYR A 226 -22.71 -16.60 -31.40
N SER A 227 -23.01 -17.52 -32.30
CA SER A 227 -22.10 -17.86 -33.40
C SER A 227 -22.16 -16.95 -34.63
N ASN A 228 -23.15 -16.09 -34.84
CA ASN A 228 -23.42 -15.59 -36.21
C ASN A 228 -23.45 -14.07 -36.48
N PHE A 229 -23.05 -13.18 -35.56
CA PHE A 229 -22.86 -11.74 -35.89
C PHE A 229 -21.61 -11.14 -35.23
N GLU A 230 -20.95 -10.23 -35.93
CA GLU A 230 -19.50 -10.02 -35.84
C GLU A 230 -19.01 -9.09 -34.72
N GLU A 231 -19.88 -8.32 -34.05
CA GLU A 231 -19.38 -7.17 -33.30
C GLU A 231 -19.32 -7.30 -31.75
N ASP A 232 -20.00 -8.24 -31.09
CA ASP A 232 -19.95 -8.34 -29.61
C ASP A 232 -20.01 -9.78 -29.05
N LYS A 233 -19.08 -10.65 -29.49
CA LYS A 233 -19.00 -12.04 -28.98
C LYS A 233 -18.20 -12.11 -27.68
N ALA A 234 -18.89 -12.09 -26.54
CA ALA A 234 -18.31 -12.44 -25.25
C ALA A 234 -17.81 -13.90 -25.23
N LEU A 235 -16.62 -14.11 -24.66
CA LEU A 235 -15.92 -15.40 -24.55
C LEU A 235 -16.12 -15.97 -23.15
N TYR A 236 -16.71 -17.16 -23.07
CA TYR A 236 -16.97 -17.81 -21.79
C TYR A 236 -15.99 -18.93 -21.56
N VAL A 237 -15.50 -19.02 -20.33
CA VAL A 237 -14.78 -20.21 -19.85
C VAL A 237 -15.79 -21.34 -19.69
N GLY A 238 -15.67 -22.35 -20.56
CA GLY A 238 -16.63 -23.45 -20.69
C GLY A 238 -16.70 -24.40 -19.48
N VAL A 239 -17.86 -25.03 -19.33
CA VAL A 239 -18.16 -26.01 -18.27
C VAL A 239 -17.75 -27.40 -18.76
N GLY A 240 -16.74 -28.00 -18.12
CA GLY A 240 -16.22 -29.33 -18.47
C GLY A 240 -15.00 -29.73 -17.65
N TRP A 241 -14.78 -29.07 -16.51
CA TRP A 241 -13.60 -29.27 -15.68
C TRP A 241 -13.79 -30.51 -14.79
N PRO A 242 -12.83 -31.47 -14.79
CA PRO A 242 -12.97 -32.75 -14.10
C PRO A 242 -12.87 -32.67 -12.56
N SER A 243 -13.00 -31.49 -11.96
CA SER A 243 -12.95 -31.30 -10.51
C SER A 243 -14.00 -30.30 -10.04
N PRO A 244 -14.60 -30.46 -8.85
CA PRO A 244 -15.55 -29.50 -8.32
C PRO A 244 -14.84 -28.16 -8.09
N LEU A 245 -15.06 -27.22 -9.00
CA LEU A 245 -14.53 -25.87 -8.90
C LEU A 245 -15.28 -25.15 -7.77
N ARG A 246 -14.55 -24.45 -6.91
CA ARG A 246 -15.15 -23.66 -5.82
C ARG A 246 -15.96 -22.50 -6.41
N ASP A 247 -17.12 -22.24 -5.83
CA ASP A 247 -17.93 -21.07 -6.17
C ASP A 247 -17.21 -19.76 -5.82
N CYS A 248 -17.40 -18.74 -6.68
CA CYS A 248 -16.89 -17.41 -6.41
C CYS A 248 -17.70 -16.78 -5.27
N ALA A 249 -17.05 -16.49 -4.15
CA ALA A 249 -17.70 -15.88 -2.99
C ALA A 249 -18.42 -14.56 -3.34
N SER A 250 -17.84 -13.74 -4.24
CA SER A 250 -18.42 -12.45 -4.64
C SER A 250 -19.72 -12.60 -5.44
N CYS A 251 -19.85 -13.63 -6.26
CA CYS A 251 -21.06 -13.90 -7.04
C CYS A 251 -22.08 -14.71 -6.23
N PHE A 252 -21.62 -15.60 -5.36
CA PHE A 252 -22.47 -16.42 -4.50
C PHE A 252 -23.32 -15.57 -3.52
N SER A 253 -22.75 -14.51 -2.96
CA SER A 253 -23.50 -13.62 -2.05
C SER A 253 -24.58 -12.79 -2.76
N GLN A 254 -24.57 -12.70 -4.10
CA GLN A 254 -25.56 -11.91 -4.86
C GLN A 254 -26.77 -12.75 -5.26
N SER A 255 -26.57 -14.04 -5.60
CA SER A 255 -27.66 -14.94 -6.01
C SER A 255 -28.67 -15.29 -4.90
N HIS A 256 -28.32 -15.04 -3.63
CA HIS A 256 -29.18 -15.30 -2.47
C HIS A 256 -29.88 -14.05 -1.89
N ASN A 257 -29.60 -12.85 -2.41
CA ASN A 257 -30.21 -11.59 -1.95
C ASN A 257 -31.38 -11.12 -2.83
N GLU A 258 -31.81 -11.93 -3.81
CA GLU A 258 -32.92 -11.62 -4.73
C GLU A 258 -34.23 -12.35 -4.34
N HIS A 259 -34.48 -12.57 -3.03
CA HIS A 259 -35.74 -13.15 -2.52
C HIS A 259 -36.39 -12.23 -1.48
#